data_AF-A0A8C9EQW3-F1
#
_entry.id   AF-A0A8C9EQW3-F1
#
_cell.length_a   1.000
_cell.length_b   1.000
_cell.length_c   1.000
_cell.angle_alpha   90.00
_cell.angle_beta   90.00
_cell.angle_gamma   90.00
#
_symmetry.space_group_name_H-M   'P 1'
#
loop_
_entity.id
_entity.type
_entity.pdbx_description
1 polymer ?
#
loop_
_entity_poly.entity_id
_entity_poly.type
_entity_poly.pdbx_seq_one_letter_code
_entity_poly.pdbx_strand_id
1 'polypeptide(L)'
;MTNTSNLGTRIWDVADYVIPPQEKNAVFVMTNMIFTLNQSQSHCPELPDDNTECNNDSSCIPGYVSTHSNGIQTGACIPYNSSIKTCEIFAWCPVEDDYHIPKPAFLQEAENFTILVKNNIWYPKFNFSKRNILPSFNSTYLKNCIYDAQTDPFCPIFRLGKIVEAAGQNFQEMAVEGGVMGLQINWDCNLDRAASHCVPKYSFRRLDNKDSANTVSPGYNFRFAKYYKDSSGIETRTLIKAYGIRLDIIVFGKAGKFDVIPTMINIGSGLALFGVATVLCDIVVLYCMKKRYYYREKKYKYVEDYELVSMNEGRMEAEPFPPLILKQDVQSPYHTQTLYRSCEETLSSWSSSFLPQSCWEKH
;
A
#
# COMPACT_ATOMS: atom_id res chain seq x y z
N MET A 1 -5.80 -33.38 -0.60
CA MET A 1 -5.34 -34.67 -0.01
C MET A 1 -3.86 -34.78 -0.30
N THR A 2 -3.06 -35.19 0.67
CA THR A 2 -1.60 -35.33 0.54
C THR A 2 -1.19 -36.72 0.99
N ASN A 3 -0.25 -37.35 0.31
CA ASN A 3 0.27 -38.66 0.68
C ASN A 3 1.81 -38.59 0.73
N THR A 4 2.39 -38.66 1.93
CA THR A 4 3.84 -38.55 2.12
C THR A 4 4.37 -39.68 2.99
N SER A 5 5.66 -39.99 2.88
CA SER A 5 6.33 -41.01 3.70
C SER A 5 6.19 -40.74 5.20
N ASN A 6 6.24 -39.48 5.61
CA ASN A 6 6.32 -39.11 7.02
C ASN A 6 4.95 -38.98 7.68
N LEU A 7 3.94 -38.46 6.96
CA LEU A 7 2.60 -38.20 7.50
C LEU A 7 1.53 -39.18 6.98
N GLY A 8 1.88 -40.02 6.01
CA GLY A 8 0.93 -40.87 5.31
C GLY A 8 -0.11 -40.06 4.52
N THR A 9 -1.26 -40.68 4.30
CA THR A 9 -2.42 -40.08 3.64
C THR A 9 -3.18 -39.18 4.61
N ARG A 10 -3.26 -37.88 4.29
CA ARG A 10 -3.97 -36.87 5.10
C ARG A 10 -4.86 -35.95 4.25
N ILE A 11 -5.97 -35.55 4.83
CA ILE A 11 -6.85 -34.49 4.30
C ILE A 11 -6.62 -33.23 5.13
N TRP A 12 -6.59 -32.09 4.45
CA TRP A 12 -6.39 -30.77 5.04
C TRP A 12 -7.68 -29.98 4.84
N ASP A 13 -8.27 -29.52 5.94
CA ASP A 13 -9.46 -28.67 5.89
C ASP A 13 -9.14 -27.25 6.37
N VAL A 14 -10.17 -26.39 6.39
CA VAL A 14 -10.07 -24.98 6.77
C VAL A 14 -9.42 -24.79 8.15
N ALA A 15 -9.64 -25.72 9.08
CA ALA A 15 -9.08 -25.63 10.43
C ALA A 15 -7.57 -25.95 10.46
N ASP A 16 -7.05 -26.65 9.46
CA ASP A 16 -5.62 -26.97 9.38
C ASP A 16 -4.80 -25.90 8.64
N TYR A 17 -5.30 -25.37 7.51
CA TYR A 17 -4.51 -24.49 6.64
C TYR A 17 -4.77 -22.98 6.82
N VAL A 18 -5.80 -22.58 7.58
CA VAL A 18 -6.06 -21.15 7.89
C VAL A 18 -5.59 -20.82 9.29
N ILE A 19 -4.55 -19.99 9.42
CA ILE A 19 -3.88 -19.70 10.69
C ILE A 19 -3.48 -18.23 10.81
N PRO A 20 -3.92 -17.48 11.83
CA PRO A 20 -4.95 -17.86 12.80
C PRO A 20 -6.36 -17.76 12.18
N PRO A 21 -7.33 -18.58 12.62
CA PRO A 21 -8.66 -18.61 12.03
C PRO A 21 -9.51 -17.35 12.28
N GLN A 22 -9.07 -16.48 13.20
CA GLN A 22 -9.80 -15.28 13.64
C GLN A 22 -9.10 -13.97 13.26
N GLU A 23 -8.15 -14.00 12.31
CA GLU A 23 -7.44 -12.80 11.90
C GLU A 23 -8.42 -11.76 11.32
N LYS A 24 -8.35 -10.52 11.82
CA LYS A 24 -9.19 -9.42 11.34
C LYS A 24 -8.53 -8.78 10.12
N ASN A 25 -9.30 -8.56 9.06
CA ASN A 25 -8.86 -7.91 7.83
C ASN A 25 -7.67 -8.59 7.13
N ALA A 26 -7.35 -9.82 7.48
CA ALA A 26 -6.35 -10.61 6.79
C ALA A 26 -6.72 -12.10 6.91
N VAL A 27 -6.22 -12.91 5.99
CA VAL A 27 -6.32 -14.36 6.06
C VAL A 27 -5.04 -14.96 5.53
N PHE A 28 -4.43 -15.86 6.30
CA PHE A 28 -3.31 -16.67 5.82
C PHE A 28 -3.80 -18.03 5.37
N VAL A 29 -3.36 -18.45 4.19
CA VAL A 29 -3.62 -19.77 3.62
C VAL A 29 -2.30 -20.47 3.43
N MET A 30 -2.09 -21.55 4.19
CA MET A 30 -0.91 -22.39 4.09
C MET A 30 -0.89 -23.09 2.73
N THR A 31 0.25 -23.03 2.05
CA THR A 31 0.46 -23.66 0.74
C THR A 31 1.60 -24.68 0.75
N ASN A 32 2.57 -24.49 1.63
CA ASN A 32 3.71 -25.39 1.78
C ASN A 32 4.15 -25.44 3.25
N MET A 33 4.83 -26.51 3.66
CA MET A 33 5.17 -26.70 5.07
C MET A 33 6.27 -27.73 5.27
N ILE A 34 7.03 -27.55 6.35
CA ILE A 34 8.04 -28.48 6.84
C ILE A 34 7.60 -28.96 8.22
N PHE A 35 7.62 -30.28 8.42
CA PHE A 35 7.23 -30.92 9.67
C PHE A 35 8.44 -31.51 10.37
N THR A 36 8.58 -31.18 11.65
CA THR A 36 9.49 -31.87 12.56
C THR A 36 8.66 -32.55 13.65
N LEU A 37 8.46 -33.85 13.48
CA LEU A 37 7.59 -34.66 14.34
C LEU A 37 8.31 -35.05 15.64
N ASN A 38 7.54 -35.25 16.71
CA ASN A 38 8.00 -35.85 17.97
C ASN A 38 9.24 -35.18 18.57
N GLN A 39 9.34 -33.85 18.47
CA GLN A 39 10.39 -33.12 19.15
C GLN A 39 10.23 -33.28 20.67
N SER A 40 11.33 -33.55 21.36
CA SER A 40 11.41 -33.60 22.83
C SER A 40 12.59 -32.76 23.31
N GLN A 41 12.54 -32.27 24.55
CA GLN A 41 13.68 -31.56 25.13
C GLN A 41 14.79 -32.55 25.48
N SER A 42 15.87 -32.52 24.71
CA SER A 42 17.02 -33.41 24.90
C SER A 42 18.29 -32.82 24.28
N HIS A 43 19.36 -33.60 24.29
CA HIS A 43 20.63 -33.26 23.67
C HIS A 43 20.73 -33.88 22.27
N CYS A 44 21.02 -33.06 21.27
CA CYS A 44 21.18 -33.51 19.88
C CYS A 44 22.20 -32.65 19.13
N PRO A 45 22.72 -33.15 17.99
CA PRO A 45 23.59 -32.34 17.14
C PRO A 45 22.79 -31.17 16.53
N GLU A 46 23.40 -29.99 16.48
CA GLU A 46 22.88 -28.85 15.70
C GLU A 46 22.97 -29.13 14.19
N LEU A 47 22.19 -28.41 13.39
CA LEU A 47 22.28 -28.48 11.92
C LEU A 47 23.66 -27.99 11.42
N PRO A 48 24.19 -28.58 10.33
CA PRO A 48 25.52 -28.27 9.80
C PRO A 48 25.58 -26.93 9.05
N ASP A 49 26.09 -25.90 9.72
CA ASP A 49 26.30 -24.55 9.20
C ASP A 49 27.78 -24.17 9.39
N ASP A 50 28.25 -23.14 8.67
CA ASP A 50 29.65 -22.70 8.67
C ASP A 50 30.19 -22.42 10.09
N ASN A 51 29.30 -22.08 11.04
CA ASN A 51 29.63 -21.77 12.44
C ASN A 51 29.35 -22.91 13.44
N THR A 52 28.63 -23.96 13.04
CA THR A 52 28.18 -25.04 13.94
C THR A 52 28.94 -26.35 13.71
N GLU A 53 29.58 -26.50 12.55
CA GLU A 53 30.49 -27.62 12.27
C GLU A 53 31.71 -27.56 13.19
N CYS A 54 32.07 -28.71 13.75
CA CYS A 54 33.17 -28.83 14.70
C CYS A 54 34.04 -30.03 14.35
N ASN A 55 35.34 -29.92 14.59
CA ASN A 55 36.26 -31.05 14.47
C ASN A 55 36.52 -31.70 15.83
N ASN A 56 36.70 -30.86 16.86
CA ASN A 56 37.00 -31.25 18.23
C ASN A 56 36.08 -30.50 19.21
N ASP A 57 35.88 -31.06 20.40
CA ASP A 57 35.06 -30.49 21.49
C ASP A 57 35.46 -29.07 21.88
N SER A 58 36.75 -28.72 21.78
CA SER A 58 37.25 -27.36 22.07
C SER A 58 36.68 -26.27 21.15
N SER A 59 36.05 -26.65 20.04
CA SER A 59 35.41 -25.72 19.10
C SER A 59 34.01 -25.29 19.59
N CYS A 60 33.41 -26.07 20.48
CA CYS A 60 32.08 -25.85 21.03
C CYS A 60 32.20 -25.21 22.41
N ILE A 61 31.52 -24.08 22.63
CA ILE A 61 31.64 -23.33 23.89
C ILE A 61 30.43 -23.66 24.78
N PRO A 62 30.63 -24.25 25.97
CA PRO A 62 29.52 -24.54 26.88
C PRO A 62 28.75 -23.27 27.25
N GLY A 63 27.41 -23.32 27.14
CA GLY A 63 26.53 -22.19 27.45
C GLY A 63 26.46 -21.12 26.36
N TYR A 64 27.13 -21.29 25.23
CA TYR A 64 27.04 -20.36 24.11
C TYR A 64 25.67 -20.43 23.42
N VAL A 65 25.12 -19.26 23.08
CA VAL A 65 23.86 -19.10 22.36
C VAL A 65 24.07 -18.09 21.23
N SER A 66 23.93 -18.54 19.99
CA SER A 66 23.93 -17.69 18.80
C SER A 66 22.51 -17.29 18.42
N THR A 67 22.34 -16.16 17.72
CA THR A 67 21.05 -15.73 17.16
C THR A 67 20.47 -16.71 16.14
N HIS A 68 21.32 -17.53 15.51
CA HIS A 68 20.94 -18.54 14.52
C HIS A 68 20.96 -19.97 15.09
N SER A 69 21.31 -20.15 16.37
CA SER A 69 21.31 -21.46 17.04
C SER A 69 19.90 -21.86 17.45
N ASN A 70 19.58 -23.15 17.36
CA ASN A 70 18.29 -23.69 17.79
C ASN A 70 18.22 -23.96 19.30
N GLY A 71 19.37 -23.94 19.98
CA GLY A 71 19.47 -24.17 21.42
C GLY A 71 20.77 -23.68 22.05
N ILE A 72 21.04 -24.20 23.26
CA ILE A 72 22.22 -23.84 24.07
C ILE A 72 23.30 -24.91 23.86
N GLN A 73 24.52 -24.50 23.49
CA GLN A 73 25.63 -25.45 23.31
C GLN A 73 26.06 -26.10 24.62
N THR A 74 26.28 -27.41 24.60
CA THR A 74 26.81 -28.16 25.76
C THR A 74 28.34 -28.13 25.83
N GLY A 75 29.00 -27.95 24.69
CA GLY A 75 30.46 -27.99 24.54
C GLY A 75 31.01 -29.31 24.01
N ALA A 76 30.17 -30.30 23.71
CA ALA A 76 30.60 -31.54 23.06
C ALA A 76 30.48 -31.44 21.53
N CYS A 77 31.40 -32.06 20.79
CA CYS A 77 31.37 -32.18 19.34
C CYS A 77 30.96 -33.60 18.93
N ILE A 78 29.73 -33.75 18.42
CA ILE A 78 29.13 -35.07 18.15
C ILE A 78 28.85 -35.26 16.65
N PRO A 79 28.85 -36.50 16.14
CA PRO A 79 28.56 -36.77 14.74
C PRO A 79 27.09 -36.47 14.41
N TYR A 80 26.84 -35.57 13.46
CA TYR A 80 25.52 -35.35 12.86
C TYR A 80 25.20 -36.43 11.82
N ASN A 81 26.19 -36.73 10.97
CA ASN A 81 26.12 -37.79 9.98
C ASN A 81 27.49 -38.50 9.87
N SER A 82 27.63 -39.51 9.02
CA SER A 82 28.87 -40.30 8.91
C SER A 82 30.12 -39.46 8.56
N SER A 83 29.95 -38.30 7.94
CA SER A 83 31.05 -37.43 7.49
C SER A 83 31.16 -36.09 8.23
N ILE A 84 30.09 -35.63 8.89
CA ILE A 84 30.00 -34.27 9.45
C ILE A 84 29.74 -34.36 10.95
N LYS A 85 30.48 -33.56 11.72
CA LYS A 85 30.30 -33.40 13.17
C LYS A 85 29.87 -31.97 13.46
N THR A 86 28.93 -31.81 14.38
CA THR A 86 28.41 -30.51 14.81
C THR A 86 28.36 -30.43 16.33
N CYS A 87 28.34 -29.21 16.84
CA CYS A 87 28.23 -29.00 18.28
C CYS A 87 26.91 -29.56 18.82
N GLU A 88 26.97 -30.25 19.95
CA GLU A 88 25.80 -30.70 20.69
C GLU A 88 25.10 -29.52 21.36
N ILE A 89 23.78 -29.48 21.24
CA ILE A 89 22.92 -28.47 21.85
C ILE A 89 21.88 -29.13 22.76
N PHE A 90 21.45 -28.41 23.80
CA PHE A 90 20.22 -28.69 24.52
C PHE A 90 19.08 -27.89 23.88
N ALA A 91 18.17 -28.59 23.22
CA ALA A 91 17.11 -28.00 22.40
C ALA A 91 15.89 -28.93 22.27
N TRP A 92 14.94 -28.52 21.42
CA TRP A 92 13.89 -29.41 20.93
C TRP A 92 14.45 -30.29 19.82
N CYS A 93 14.66 -31.56 20.14
CA CYS A 93 15.34 -32.52 19.28
C CYS A 93 14.36 -33.55 18.70
N PRO A 94 14.50 -33.94 17.42
CA PRO A 94 15.51 -33.47 16.46
C PRO A 94 15.25 -32.02 16.01
N VAL A 95 16.31 -31.31 15.64
CA VAL A 95 16.23 -29.93 15.10
C VAL A 95 15.52 -29.94 13.74
N GLU A 96 14.83 -28.85 13.41
CA GLU A 96 14.14 -28.66 12.13
C GLU A 96 15.15 -28.55 10.98
N ASP A 97 15.05 -29.44 9.98
CA ASP A 97 15.81 -29.34 8.72
C ASP A 97 15.09 -28.42 7.72
N ASP A 98 15.70 -27.26 7.45
CA ASP A 98 15.19 -26.22 6.55
C ASP A 98 16.06 -26.04 5.29
N TYR A 99 17.01 -26.94 5.02
CA TYR A 99 17.84 -26.87 3.80
C TYR A 99 17.01 -27.10 2.53
N HIS A 100 15.98 -27.94 2.63
CA HIS A 100 15.18 -28.36 1.49
C HIS A 100 13.71 -28.00 1.67
N ILE A 101 13.32 -26.87 1.10
CA ILE A 101 11.90 -26.51 0.97
C ILE A 101 11.26 -27.44 -0.08
N PRO A 102 10.15 -28.14 0.23
CA PRO A 102 9.49 -29.02 -0.72
C PRO A 102 9.09 -28.29 -2.01
N LYS A 103 9.54 -28.80 -3.15
CA LYS A 103 9.22 -28.34 -4.51
C LYS A 103 8.79 -29.56 -5.34
N PRO A 104 7.56 -29.60 -5.89
CA PRO A 104 6.51 -28.57 -5.86
C PRO A 104 5.88 -28.40 -4.46
N ALA A 105 5.12 -27.31 -4.28
CA ALA A 105 4.47 -27.00 -3.01
C ALA A 105 3.57 -28.14 -2.51
N PHE A 106 3.46 -28.29 -1.19
CA PHE A 106 2.72 -29.40 -0.56
C PHE A 106 1.21 -29.36 -0.86
N LEU A 107 0.59 -28.16 -0.89
CA LEU A 107 -0.83 -27.95 -1.12
C LEU A 107 -1.08 -27.20 -2.44
N GLN A 108 -0.80 -27.86 -3.58
CA GLN A 108 -1.04 -27.28 -4.90
C GLN A 108 -2.53 -26.95 -5.15
N GLU A 109 -3.42 -27.79 -4.61
CA GLU A 109 -4.87 -27.61 -4.71
C GLU A 109 -5.39 -26.35 -3.98
N ALA A 110 -4.54 -25.68 -3.19
CA ALA A 110 -4.89 -24.40 -2.57
C ALA A 110 -5.18 -23.31 -3.63
N GLU A 111 -4.72 -23.48 -4.87
CA GLU A 111 -5.08 -22.61 -6.01
C GLU A 111 -6.60 -22.54 -6.22
N ASN A 112 -7.30 -23.62 -5.88
CA ASN A 112 -8.73 -23.82 -6.10
C ASN A 112 -9.59 -23.39 -4.90
N PHE A 113 -8.96 -22.99 -3.80
CA PHE A 113 -9.68 -22.54 -2.62
C PHE A 113 -10.35 -21.19 -2.86
N THR A 114 -11.49 -21.02 -2.20
CA THR A 114 -12.34 -19.84 -2.33
C THR A 114 -12.40 -19.07 -1.03
N ILE A 115 -12.30 -17.74 -1.12
CA ILE A 115 -12.39 -16.82 0.01
C ILE A 115 -13.65 -15.98 -0.15
N LEU A 116 -14.56 -16.08 0.82
CA LEU A 116 -15.75 -15.23 0.90
C LEU A 116 -15.44 -13.99 1.73
N VAL A 117 -15.49 -12.81 1.12
CA VAL A 117 -15.26 -11.54 1.82
C VAL A 117 -16.58 -10.85 2.11
N LYS A 118 -16.90 -10.67 3.39
CA LYS A 118 -18.07 -9.90 3.84
C LYS A 118 -17.59 -8.54 4.31
N ASN A 119 -17.91 -7.50 3.56
CA ASN A 119 -17.50 -6.13 3.86
C ASN A 119 -18.71 -5.23 4.11
N ASN A 120 -18.69 -4.52 5.24
CA ASN A 120 -19.68 -3.52 5.63
C ASN A 120 -18.97 -2.17 5.79
N ILE A 121 -19.49 -1.13 5.13
CA ILE A 121 -19.02 0.24 5.23
C ILE A 121 -20.07 1.11 5.92
N TRP A 122 -19.61 2.09 6.70
CA TRP A 122 -20.45 3.10 7.32
C TRP A 122 -19.73 4.45 7.22
N TYR A 123 -20.41 5.45 6.66
CA TYR A 123 -19.99 6.83 6.62
C TYR A 123 -20.78 7.61 7.68
N PRO A 124 -20.24 7.83 8.90
CA PRO A 124 -20.98 8.39 10.02
C PRO A 124 -21.52 9.78 9.74
N LYS A 125 -20.73 10.62 9.05
CA LYS A 125 -21.10 12.01 8.69
C LYS A 125 -22.41 12.07 7.90
N PHE A 126 -22.70 11.08 7.07
CA PHE A 126 -23.88 11.04 6.21
C PHE A 126 -24.93 10.05 6.69
N ASN A 127 -24.68 9.37 7.82
CA ASN A 127 -25.46 8.24 8.33
C ASN A 127 -25.78 7.20 7.24
N PHE A 128 -24.80 6.89 6.38
CA PHE A 128 -24.95 5.96 5.26
C PHE A 128 -24.20 4.67 5.54
N SER A 129 -24.89 3.53 5.48
CA SER A 129 -24.28 2.20 5.59
C SER A 129 -24.56 1.38 4.35
N LYS A 130 -23.56 0.62 3.89
CA LYS A 130 -23.73 -0.31 2.77
C LYS A 130 -22.87 -1.55 2.97
N ARG A 131 -23.26 -2.65 2.35
CA ARG A 131 -22.53 -3.92 2.33
C ARG A 131 -22.19 -4.32 0.90
N ASN A 132 -21.12 -5.09 0.72
CA ASN A 132 -20.73 -5.58 -0.61
C ASN A 132 -21.71 -6.63 -1.18
N ILE A 133 -22.33 -7.43 -0.31
CA ILE A 133 -23.35 -8.41 -0.72
C ILE A 133 -24.68 -7.68 -0.97
N LEU A 134 -25.03 -7.47 -2.24
CA LEU A 134 -26.25 -6.76 -2.61
C LEU A 134 -27.51 -7.48 -2.11
N PRO A 135 -28.57 -6.77 -1.71
CA PRO A 135 -29.84 -7.38 -1.29
C PRO A 135 -30.52 -8.22 -2.38
N SER A 136 -30.22 -7.95 -3.66
CA SER A 136 -30.70 -8.71 -4.81
C SER A 136 -30.08 -10.10 -4.94
N PHE A 137 -28.97 -10.37 -4.24
CA PHE A 137 -28.29 -11.65 -4.32
C PHE A 137 -29.00 -12.70 -3.47
N ASN A 138 -29.28 -13.84 -4.08
CA ASN A 138 -29.88 -14.99 -3.41
C ASN A 138 -28.81 -16.01 -2.97
N SER A 139 -29.21 -16.97 -2.14
CA SER A 139 -28.33 -18.05 -1.67
C SER A 139 -27.78 -18.89 -2.83
N THR A 140 -28.56 -19.09 -3.88
CA THR A 140 -28.16 -19.85 -5.07
C THR A 140 -27.01 -19.18 -5.84
N TYR A 141 -27.07 -17.86 -6.00
CA TYR A 141 -26.03 -17.06 -6.61
C TYR A 141 -24.75 -17.12 -5.80
N LEU A 142 -24.82 -16.94 -4.47
CA LEU A 142 -23.66 -17.05 -3.59
C LEU A 142 -23.02 -18.45 -3.55
N LYS A 143 -23.72 -19.51 -3.97
CA LYS A 143 -23.11 -20.85 -4.06
C LYS A 143 -22.29 -21.05 -5.32
N ASN A 144 -22.62 -20.33 -6.39
CA ASN A 144 -22.09 -20.59 -7.74
C ASN A 144 -21.22 -19.45 -8.28
N CYS A 145 -21.37 -18.24 -7.74
CA CYS A 145 -20.62 -17.09 -8.24
C CYS A 145 -19.14 -17.22 -7.87
N ILE A 146 -18.28 -16.84 -8.81
CA ILE A 146 -16.85 -16.65 -8.60
C ILE A 146 -16.54 -15.28 -9.21
N TYR A 147 -15.83 -14.45 -8.45
CA TYR A 147 -15.45 -13.13 -8.90
C TYR A 147 -14.65 -13.18 -10.20
N ASP A 148 -15.05 -12.32 -11.14
CA ASP A 148 -14.32 -12.04 -12.36
C ASP A 148 -14.56 -10.58 -12.76
N ALA A 149 -13.50 -9.88 -13.18
CA ALA A 149 -13.58 -8.44 -13.41
C ALA A 149 -14.51 -8.05 -14.57
N GLN A 150 -14.76 -8.95 -15.52
CA GLN A 150 -15.58 -8.68 -16.71
C GLN A 150 -16.97 -9.28 -16.61
N THR A 151 -17.06 -10.53 -16.16
CA THR A 151 -18.31 -11.30 -16.18
C THR A 151 -19.12 -11.16 -14.90
N ASP A 152 -18.47 -11.13 -13.72
CA ASP A 152 -19.15 -10.99 -12.43
C ASP A 152 -18.34 -10.15 -11.41
N PRO A 153 -18.28 -8.81 -11.60
CA PRO A 153 -17.43 -7.93 -10.81
C PRO A 153 -17.93 -7.70 -9.38
N PHE A 154 -19.15 -8.15 -9.05
CA PHE A 154 -19.79 -7.91 -7.76
C PHE A 154 -19.82 -9.15 -6.86
N CYS A 155 -19.46 -10.33 -7.38
CA CYS A 155 -19.39 -11.53 -6.56
C CYS A 155 -18.34 -11.38 -5.43
N PRO A 156 -18.71 -11.69 -4.17
CA PRO A 156 -17.82 -11.55 -3.02
C PRO A 156 -16.92 -12.78 -2.77
N ILE A 157 -16.95 -13.77 -3.66
CA ILE A 157 -16.21 -15.03 -3.55
C ILE A 157 -15.05 -15.03 -4.53
N PHE A 158 -13.84 -15.10 -4.00
CA PHE A 158 -12.61 -15.01 -4.78
C PHE A 158 -11.87 -16.34 -4.75
N ARG A 159 -11.42 -16.80 -5.91
CA ARG A 159 -10.53 -17.97 -5.99
C ARG A 159 -9.08 -17.53 -5.84
N LEU A 160 -8.31 -18.23 -5.00
CA LEU A 160 -6.91 -17.87 -4.70
C LEU A 160 -6.04 -17.81 -5.95
N GLY A 161 -6.13 -18.79 -6.86
CA GLY A 161 -5.41 -18.75 -8.13
C GLY A 161 -5.72 -17.49 -8.95
N LYS A 162 -7.00 -17.10 -9.03
CA LYS A 162 -7.44 -15.89 -9.77
C LYS A 162 -6.96 -14.60 -9.12
N ILE A 163 -6.89 -14.54 -7.79
CA ILE A 163 -6.32 -13.39 -7.06
C ILE A 163 -4.84 -13.20 -7.44
N VAL A 164 -4.08 -14.28 -7.45
CA VAL A 164 -2.65 -14.27 -7.74
C VAL A 164 -2.39 -13.96 -9.22
N GLU A 165 -3.16 -14.56 -10.13
CA GLU A 165 -3.13 -14.30 -11.57
C GLU A 165 -3.47 -12.84 -11.89
N ALA A 166 -4.51 -12.27 -11.25
CA ALA A 166 -4.91 -10.87 -11.45
C ALA A 166 -3.85 -9.86 -10.99
N ALA A 167 -2.94 -10.26 -10.10
CA ALA A 167 -1.78 -9.45 -9.71
C ALA A 167 -0.54 -9.71 -10.60
N GLY A 168 -0.67 -10.50 -11.67
CA GLY A 168 0.42 -10.85 -12.58
C GLY A 168 1.48 -11.78 -11.96
N GLN A 169 1.09 -12.62 -11.00
CA GLN A 169 1.99 -13.57 -10.33
C GLN A 169 1.64 -15.02 -10.69
N ASN A 170 2.61 -15.93 -10.55
CA ASN A 170 2.39 -17.36 -10.70
C ASN A 170 2.10 -18.00 -9.33
N PHE A 171 0.96 -18.69 -9.20
CA PHE A 171 0.55 -19.33 -7.96
C PHE A 171 1.53 -20.42 -7.52
N GLN A 172 2.01 -21.26 -8.43
CA GLN A 172 2.88 -22.39 -8.09
C GLN A 172 4.25 -21.95 -7.57
N GLU A 173 4.79 -20.85 -8.12
CA GLU A 173 6.03 -20.25 -7.59
C GLU A 173 5.80 -19.64 -6.20
N MET A 174 4.73 -18.87 -6.05
CA MET A 174 4.38 -18.21 -4.78
C MET A 174 4.02 -19.22 -3.69
N ALA A 175 3.44 -20.37 -4.05
CA ALA A 175 3.04 -21.40 -3.11
C ALA A 175 4.21 -22.07 -2.40
N VAL A 176 5.42 -22.04 -2.98
CA VAL A 176 6.60 -22.70 -2.38
C VAL A 176 7.16 -21.90 -1.22
N GLU A 177 7.43 -20.61 -1.44
CA GLU A 177 8.10 -19.71 -0.49
C GLU A 177 7.11 -18.82 0.28
N GLY A 178 5.85 -18.79 -0.17
CA GLY A 178 4.83 -17.90 0.36
C GLY A 178 4.91 -16.49 -0.22
N GLY A 179 4.00 -15.63 0.22
CA GLY A 179 3.96 -14.23 -0.20
C GLY A 179 2.84 -13.45 0.48
N VAL A 180 2.86 -12.13 0.30
CA VAL A 180 1.84 -11.24 0.87
C VAL A 180 1.08 -10.56 -0.26
N MET A 181 -0.21 -10.82 -0.32
CA MET A 181 -1.13 -10.30 -1.30
C MET A 181 -2.09 -9.31 -0.65
N GLY A 182 -2.50 -8.29 -1.39
CA GLY A 182 -3.49 -7.31 -0.98
C GLY A 182 -4.73 -7.41 -1.84
N LEU A 183 -5.89 -7.62 -1.20
CA LEU A 183 -7.20 -7.38 -1.78
C LEU A 183 -7.65 -5.97 -1.41
N GLN A 184 -7.68 -5.08 -2.40
CA GLN A 184 -8.09 -3.70 -2.25
C GLN A 184 -9.55 -3.53 -2.63
N ILE A 185 -10.35 -3.02 -1.69
CA ILE A 185 -11.78 -2.75 -1.87
C ILE A 185 -11.99 -1.24 -1.84
N ASN A 186 -12.21 -0.63 -3.00
CA ASN A 186 -12.44 0.80 -3.13
C ASN A 186 -13.95 1.12 -3.18
N TRP A 187 -14.39 2.00 -2.28
CA TRP A 187 -15.73 2.56 -2.21
C TRP A 187 -15.73 4.05 -2.50
N ASP A 188 -15.73 4.42 -3.79
CA ASP A 188 -15.88 5.81 -4.22
C ASP A 188 -17.35 6.10 -4.53
N CYS A 189 -18.03 6.79 -3.61
CA CYS A 189 -19.48 6.91 -3.60
C CYS A 189 -19.94 8.36 -3.65
N ASN A 190 -20.70 8.69 -4.69
CA ASN A 190 -21.50 9.91 -4.74
C ASN A 190 -22.89 9.63 -4.15
N LEU A 191 -23.14 10.15 -2.95
CA LEU A 191 -24.39 10.00 -2.18
C LEU A 191 -25.52 10.92 -2.64
N ASP A 192 -25.29 11.78 -3.64
CA ASP A 192 -26.36 12.53 -4.32
C ASP A 192 -27.11 11.65 -5.32
N ARG A 193 -26.47 10.56 -5.77
CA ARG A 193 -27.08 9.55 -6.63
C ARG A 193 -27.77 8.48 -5.81
N ALA A 194 -28.61 7.68 -6.48
CA ALA A 194 -29.23 6.52 -5.86
C ALA A 194 -28.18 5.59 -5.24
N ALA A 195 -28.44 5.10 -4.03
CA ALA A 195 -27.53 4.26 -3.26
C ALA A 195 -27.05 3.01 -4.02
N SER A 196 -27.77 2.55 -5.05
CA SER A 196 -27.38 1.46 -5.94
C SER A 196 -26.04 1.70 -6.66
N HIS A 197 -25.69 2.95 -6.99
CA HIS A 197 -24.47 3.30 -7.74
C HIS A 197 -23.19 3.25 -6.90
N CYS A 198 -23.30 3.28 -5.58
CA CYS A 198 -22.16 3.15 -4.67
C CYS A 198 -21.75 1.67 -4.59
N VAL A 199 -20.87 1.19 -5.46
CA VAL A 199 -20.46 -0.22 -5.54
C VAL A 199 -18.97 -0.38 -5.25
N PRO A 200 -18.55 -1.51 -4.66
CA PRO A 200 -17.14 -1.75 -4.42
C PRO A 200 -16.42 -2.03 -5.75
N LYS A 201 -15.18 -1.55 -5.85
CA LYS A 201 -14.25 -1.96 -6.90
C LYS A 201 -13.13 -2.76 -6.27
N TYR A 202 -12.91 -3.97 -6.76
CA TYR A 202 -11.88 -4.88 -6.28
C TYR A 202 -10.63 -4.76 -7.14
N SER A 203 -9.46 -4.78 -6.50
CA SER A 203 -8.16 -4.83 -7.16
C SER A 203 -7.18 -5.67 -6.33
N PHE A 204 -6.20 -6.27 -6.99
CA PHE A 204 -5.25 -7.18 -6.36
C PHE A 204 -3.84 -6.70 -6.60
N ARG A 205 -3.00 -6.76 -5.57
CA ARG A 205 -1.61 -6.35 -5.67
C ARG A 205 -0.75 -7.21 -4.76
N ARG A 206 0.45 -7.58 -5.22
CA ARG A 206 1.49 -8.14 -4.35
C ARG A 206 2.06 -7.04 -3.45
N LEU A 207 2.09 -7.28 -2.14
CA LEU A 207 2.54 -6.33 -1.13
C LEU A 207 3.99 -6.58 -0.72
N ASP A 208 4.45 -7.83 -0.73
CA ASP A 208 5.84 -8.19 -0.47
C ASP A 208 6.74 -7.88 -1.67
N ASN A 209 8.01 -7.58 -1.38
CA ASN A 209 8.97 -7.20 -2.41
C ASN A 209 9.49 -8.44 -3.14
N LYS A 210 9.27 -8.52 -4.46
CA LYS A 210 9.83 -9.55 -5.35
C LYS A 210 11.17 -9.06 -5.91
N ASP A 211 12.05 -8.52 -5.08
CA ASP A 211 13.37 -8.07 -5.53
C ASP A 211 14.29 -9.28 -5.62
N SER A 212 14.63 -9.67 -6.86
CA SER A 212 15.62 -10.71 -7.15
C SER A 212 17.02 -10.36 -6.65
N ALA A 213 17.28 -9.09 -6.35
CA ALA A 213 18.53 -8.61 -5.75
C ALA A 213 18.57 -8.75 -4.21
N ASN A 214 17.41 -8.89 -3.55
CA ASN A 214 17.28 -9.00 -2.10
C ASN A 214 16.75 -10.39 -1.72
N THR A 215 17.60 -11.40 -1.83
CA THR A 215 17.29 -12.80 -1.57
C THR A 215 17.36 -13.20 -0.09
N VAL A 216 17.55 -12.23 0.82
CA VAL A 216 17.78 -12.51 2.25
C VAL A 216 16.54 -13.11 2.94
N SER A 217 15.33 -12.78 2.46
CA SER A 217 14.09 -13.37 2.97
C SER A 217 13.04 -13.41 1.87
N PRO A 218 13.07 -14.44 1.00
CA PRO A 218 12.06 -14.58 -0.04
C PRO A 218 10.76 -15.13 0.57
N GLY A 219 9.66 -14.43 0.29
CA GLY A 219 8.31 -14.91 0.61
C GLY A 219 7.82 -14.62 2.04
N TYR A 220 6.94 -15.49 2.56
CA TYR A 220 6.29 -15.33 3.85
C TYR A 220 6.13 -16.67 4.55
N ASN A 221 6.74 -16.80 5.73
CA ASN A 221 6.70 -18.02 6.54
C ASN A 221 6.67 -17.70 8.04
N PHE A 222 6.18 -18.66 8.81
CA PHE A 222 6.26 -18.62 10.27
C PHE A 222 6.26 -20.04 10.85
N ARG A 223 6.66 -20.16 12.10
CA ARG A 223 6.71 -21.43 12.84
C ARG A 223 5.63 -21.46 13.91
N PHE A 224 4.99 -22.61 14.06
CA PHE A 224 4.10 -22.90 15.18
C PHE A 224 4.25 -24.35 15.62
N ALA A 225 3.90 -24.64 16.87
CA ALA A 225 4.04 -25.97 17.43
C ALA A 225 2.72 -26.51 17.96
N LYS A 226 2.51 -27.81 17.81
CA LYS A 226 1.42 -28.57 18.43
C LYS A 226 2.01 -29.40 19.56
N TYR A 227 1.69 -29.06 20.81
CA TYR A 227 2.20 -29.73 22.00
C TYR A 227 1.30 -30.91 22.39
N TYR A 228 1.91 -32.02 22.79
CA TYR A 228 1.23 -33.22 23.29
C TYR A 228 2.14 -33.97 24.28
N LYS A 229 1.55 -34.91 25.02
CA LYS A 229 2.31 -35.81 25.88
C LYS A 229 2.37 -37.18 25.22
N ASP A 230 3.56 -37.76 25.19
CA ASP A 230 3.73 -39.13 24.74
C ASP A 230 3.20 -40.12 25.80
N SER A 231 3.04 -41.39 25.42
CA SER A 231 2.67 -42.53 26.28
C SER A 231 3.53 -42.66 27.54
N SER A 232 4.77 -42.19 27.48
CA SER A 232 5.74 -42.10 28.58
C SER A 232 5.53 -40.92 29.53
N GLY A 233 4.59 -40.01 29.24
CA GLY A 233 4.34 -38.79 30.00
C GLY A 233 5.28 -37.62 29.69
N ILE A 234 6.25 -37.82 28.79
CA ILE A 234 7.21 -36.80 28.35
C ILE A 234 6.49 -35.78 27.46
N GLU A 235 6.77 -34.49 27.69
CA GLU A 235 6.28 -33.42 26.84
C GLU A 235 6.97 -33.45 25.48
N THR A 236 6.17 -33.55 24.43
CA THR A 236 6.63 -33.60 23.05
C THR A 236 5.87 -32.59 22.21
N ARG A 237 6.44 -32.18 21.09
CA ARG A 237 5.77 -31.28 20.15
C ARG A 237 6.02 -31.67 18.72
N THR A 238 5.06 -31.35 17.86
CA THR A 238 5.28 -31.30 16.42
C THR A 238 5.48 -29.85 16.03
N LEU A 239 6.67 -29.51 15.56
CA LEU A 239 6.99 -28.19 15.03
C LEU A 239 6.63 -28.16 13.54
N ILE A 240 5.96 -27.09 13.13
CA ILE A 240 5.51 -26.87 11.77
C ILE A 240 6.02 -25.51 11.34
N LYS A 241 6.90 -25.48 10.34
CA LYS A 241 7.21 -24.26 9.60
C LYS A 241 6.25 -24.17 8.42
N ALA A 242 5.36 -23.19 8.46
CA ALA A 242 4.36 -22.97 7.42
C ALA A 242 4.80 -21.86 6.48
N TYR A 243 4.67 -22.14 5.19
CA TYR A 243 4.78 -21.20 4.09
C TYR A 243 3.40 -21.03 3.47
N GLY A 244 3.07 -19.82 3.07
CA GLY A 244 1.73 -19.57 2.56
C GLY A 244 1.52 -18.16 2.06
N ILE A 245 0.31 -17.97 1.56
CA ILE A 245 -0.14 -16.68 1.04
C ILE A 245 -0.92 -15.99 2.14
N ARG A 246 -0.42 -14.85 2.60
CA ARG A 246 -1.17 -13.93 3.45
C ARG A 246 -1.93 -12.95 2.57
N LEU A 247 -3.25 -12.92 2.68
CA LEU A 247 -4.11 -11.99 1.97
C LEU A 247 -4.61 -10.90 2.93
N ASP A 248 -4.12 -9.67 2.77
CA ASP A 248 -4.57 -8.51 3.51
C ASP A 248 -5.75 -7.84 2.79
N ILE A 249 -6.85 -7.65 3.51
CA ILE A 249 -8.09 -7.05 3.01
C ILE A 249 -8.09 -5.55 3.36
N ILE A 250 -7.77 -4.72 2.37
CA ILE A 250 -7.59 -3.29 2.53
C ILE A 250 -8.83 -2.57 2.00
N VAL A 251 -9.62 -2.01 2.90
CA VAL A 251 -10.86 -1.30 2.55
C VAL A 251 -10.60 0.20 2.65
N PHE A 252 -10.86 0.92 1.56
CA PHE A 252 -10.76 2.37 1.51
C PHE A 252 -11.84 2.95 0.61
N GLY A 253 -12.07 4.25 0.71
CA GLY A 253 -13.12 4.90 -0.03
C GLY A 253 -13.37 6.33 0.42
N LYS A 254 -14.12 7.05 -0.39
CA LYS A 254 -14.59 8.41 -0.10
C LYS A 254 -16.07 8.47 -0.41
N ALA A 255 -16.79 9.22 0.41
CA ALA A 255 -18.18 9.56 0.13
C ALA A 255 -18.32 11.07 -0.03
N GLY A 256 -18.95 11.48 -1.13
CA GLY A 256 -19.35 12.85 -1.38
C GLY A 256 -20.87 12.98 -1.30
N LYS A 257 -21.35 14.05 -0.68
CA LYS A 257 -22.75 14.47 -0.71
C LYS A 257 -22.78 15.99 -0.86
N PHE A 258 -23.74 16.50 -1.62
CA PHE A 258 -23.96 17.91 -1.80
C PHE A 258 -24.15 18.61 -0.46
N ASP A 259 -23.41 19.71 -0.30
CA ASP A 259 -23.48 20.61 0.86
C ASP A 259 -23.36 22.04 0.34
N VAL A 260 -24.25 22.91 0.83
CA VAL A 260 -24.35 24.31 0.41
C VAL A 260 -23.12 25.10 0.86
N ILE A 261 -22.54 24.78 2.02
CA ILE A 261 -21.41 25.52 2.60
C ILE A 261 -20.16 25.46 1.70
N PRO A 262 -19.59 24.27 1.36
CA PRO A 262 -18.43 24.19 0.47
C PRO A 262 -18.76 24.68 -0.95
N THR A 263 -20.02 24.54 -1.39
CA THR A 263 -20.46 25.07 -2.68
C THR A 263 -20.36 26.60 -2.72
N MET A 264 -20.85 27.31 -1.70
CA MET A 264 -20.77 28.77 -1.62
C MET A 264 -19.33 29.27 -1.47
N ILE A 265 -18.48 28.57 -0.71
CA ILE A 265 -17.05 28.89 -0.60
C ILE A 265 -16.36 28.76 -1.96
N ASN A 266 -16.64 27.69 -2.72
CA ASN A 266 -16.08 27.51 -4.05
C ASN A 266 -16.57 28.56 -5.05
N ILE A 267 -17.84 28.96 -4.99
CA ILE A 267 -18.38 30.06 -5.82
C ILE A 267 -17.70 31.38 -5.47
N GLY A 268 -17.58 31.71 -4.18
CA GLY A 268 -16.89 32.92 -3.72
C GLY A 268 -15.42 32.94 -4.15
N SER A 269 -14.73 31.82 -4.01
CA SER A 269 -13.33 31.66 -4.45
C SER A 269 -13.19 31.80 -5.96
N GLY A 270 -14.11 31.21 -6.73
CA GLY A 270 -14.16 31.35 -8.19
C GLY A 270 -14.41 32.78 -8.63
N LEU A 271 -15.31 33.51 -7.95
CA LEU A 271 -15.57 34.92 -8.23
C LEU A 271 -14.37 35.81 -7.90
N ALA A 272 -13.66 35.54 -6.82
CA ALA A 272 -12.43 36.26 -6.47
C ALA A 272 -11.34 36.08 -7.53
N LEU A 273 -11.26 34.89 -8.16
CA LEU A 273 -10.30 34.62 -9.24
C LEU A 273 -10.51 35.50 -10.48
N PHE A 274 -11.73 35.99 -10.75
CA PHE A 274 -11.97 36.96 -11.83
C PHE A 274 -11.23 38.30 -11.62
N GLY A 275 -10.86 38.64 -10.38
CA GLY A 275 -9.99 39.79 -10.12
C GLY A 275 -8.59 39.65 -10.73
N VAL A 276 -8.10 38.43 -10.98
CA VAL A 276 -6.83 38.21 -11.68
C VAL A 276 -6.96 38.56 -13.16
N ALA A 277 -8.12 38.30 -13.76
CA ALA A 277 -8.38 38.63 -15.15
C ALA A 277 -8.35 40.15 -15.41
N THR A 278 -8.85 40.98 -14.49
CA THR A 278 -8.80 42.43 -14.63
C THR A 278 -7.36 42.96 -14.56
N VAL A 279 -6.53 42.41 -13.67
CA VAL A 279 -5.09 42.74 -13.61
C VAL A 279 -4.37 42.35 -14.89
N LEU A 280 -4.65 41.17 -15.45
CA LEU A 280 -4.09 40.74 -16.74
C LEU A 280 -4.54 41.66 -17.89
N CYS A 281 -5.84 41.97 -17.96
CA CYS A 281 -6.36 42.92 -18.93
C CYS A 281 -5.70 44.30 -18.80
N ASP A 282 -5.48 44.77 -17.58
CA ASP A 282 -4.77 46.02 -17.31
C ASP A 282 -3.33 45.99 -17.80
N ILE A 283 -2.60 44.90 -17.58
CA ILE A 283 -1.23 44.74 -18.09
C ILE A 283 -1.22 44.80 -19.62
N VAL A 284 -2.13 44.08 -20.28
CA VAL A 284 -2.22 44.05 -21.74
C VAL A 284 -2.54 45.44 -22.30
N VAL A 285 -3.53 46.14 -21.73
CA VAL A 285 -3.97 47.46 -22.21
C VAL A 285 -2.90 48.53 -21.97
N LEU A 286 -2.23 48.51 -20.82
CA LEU A 286 -1.29 49.56 -20.42
C LEU A 286 0.14 49.36 -20.93
N TYR A 287 0.53 48.13 -21.29
CA TYR A 287 1.91 47.84 -21.70
C TYR A 287 2.03 47.29 -23.13
N CYS A 288 1.07 46.47 -23.59
CA CYS A 288 1.17 45.75 -24.87
C CYS A 288 0.43 46.41 -26.03
N MET A 289 -0.62 47.19 -25.79
CA MET A 289 -1.41 47.81 -26.87
C MET A 289 -0.69 48.99 -27.54
N LYS A 290 -0.86 49.14 -28.86
CA LYS A 290 -0.28 50.25 -29.65
C LYS A 290 -0.64 51.65 -29.13
N LYS A 291 -1.84 51.83 -28.54
CA LYS A 291 -2.28 53.11 -27.94
C LYS A 291 -2.09 53.17 -26.42
N ARG A 292 -1.10 52.46 -25.87
CA ARG A 292 -0.87 52.37 -24.41
C ARG A 292 -0.78 53.70 -23.66
N TYR A 293 -0.15 54.73 -24.25
CA TYR A 293 0.03 56.04 -23.60
C TYR A 293 -1.31 56.75 -23.39
N TYR A 294 -2.22 56.67 -24.37
CA TYR A 294 -3.58 57.20 -24.27
C TYR A 294 -4.37 56.52 -23.13
N TYR A 295 -4.26 55.20 -22.99
CA TYR A 295 -4.93 54.48 -21.90
C TYR A 295 -4.30 54.76 -20.53
N ARG A 296 -2.98 54.97 -20.44
CA ARG A 296 -2.29 55.37 -19.19
C ARG A 296 -2.76 56.73 -18.70
N GLU A 297 -2.85 57.73 -19.57
CA GLU A 297 -3.31 59.08 -19.21
C GLU A 297 -4.77 59.12 -18.75
N LYS A 298 -5.62 58.23 -19.29
CA LYS A 298 -7.02 58.12 -18.87
C LYS A 298 -7.19 57.35 -17.55
N LYS A 299 -6.28 56.43 -17.24
CA LYS A 299 -6.33 55.62 -16.02
C LYS A 299 -5.66 56.29 -14.82
N TYR A 300 -4.51 56.91 -15.02
CA TYR A 300 -3.71 57.53 -13.95
C TYR A 300 -3.86 59.05 -13.99
N LYS A 301 -4.31 59.65 -12.89
CA LYS A 301 -4.14 61.08 -12.62
C LYS A 301 -2.99 61.25 -11.64
N TYR A 302 -1.98 62.01 -12.04
CA TYR A 302 -0.86 62.35 -11.18
C TYR A 302 -1.24 63.57 -10.34
N VAL A 303 -0.97 63.51 -9.04
CA VAL A 303 -1.18 64.62 -8.10
C VAL A 303 0.20 64.96 -7.52
N GLU A 304 0.56 66.24 -7.48
CA GLU A 304 1.79 66.70 -6.86
C GLU A 304 1.56 66.96 -5.35
N ASP A 305 2.53 66.60 -4.50
CA ASP A 305 2.43 66.60 -3.02
C ASP A 305 2.09 67.97 -2.39
N TYR A 306 2.10 69.05 -3.18
CA TYR A 306 1.78 70.41 -2.72
C TYR A 306 0.33 70.59 -2.25
N GLU A 307 -0.60 69.70 -2.62
CA GLU A 307 -2.01 69.77 -2.16
C GLU A 307 -2.30 69.01 -0.85
N LEU A 308 -1.40 68.13 -0.39
CA LEU A 308 -1.58 67.38 0.87
C LEU A 308 -1.13 68.15 2.13
N VAL A 309 -0.33 69.20 1.96
CA VAL A 309 0.16 70.03 3.07
C VAL A 309 -0.88 71.08 3.51
N SER A 310 -1.79 71.50 2.63
CA SER A 310 -2.81 72.52 2.93
C SER A 310 -4.00 72.06 3.78
N MET A 311 -4.10 70.77 4.14
CA MET A 311 -5.17 70.26 5.01
C MET A 311 -4.74 69.92 6.45
N ASN A 312 -3.47 70.05 6.81
CA ASN A 312 -2.97 69.67 8.15
C ASN A 312 -2.48 70.83 9.05
N GLU A 313 -2.65 72.09 8.65
CA GLU A 313 -2.30 73.24 9.47
C GLU A 313 -3.44 73.70 10.41
N GLY A 314 -4.15 72.72 11.02
CA GLY A 314 -5.35 73.03 11.81
C GLY A 314 -5.90 71.93 12.71
N ARG A 315 -5.09 70.99 13.23
CA ARG A 315 -5.43 70.28 14.49
C ARG A 315 -4.23 69.51 15.07
N MET A 316 -3.80 69.96 16.24
CA MET A 316 -2.82 69.31 17.11
C MET A 316 -3.40 68.05 17.77
N GLU A 317 -2.49 67.09 18.01
CA GLU A 317 -2.53 65.89 18.89
C GLU A 317 -3.12 64.56 18.36
N ALA A 318 -2.24 63.64 17.91
CA ALA A 318 -1.89 62.38 18.60
C ALA A 318 -0.86 61.54 17.80
N GLU A 319 0.04 60.87 18.53
CA GLU A 319 1.23 60.08 18.13
C GLU A 319 0.96 58.78 17.30
N PRO A 320 2.01 58.15 16.70
CA PRO A 320 1.96 57.54 15.36
C PRO A 320 2.07 55.99 15.31
N PHE A 321 1.58 55.40 14.22
CA PHE A 321 2.13 54.17 13.61
C PHE A 321 2.07 54.26 12.06
N PRO A 322 3.05 53.73 11.31
CA PRO A 322 3.42 54.28 10.01
C PRO A 322 2.70 53.62 8.82
N PRO A 323 2.51 54.31 7.68
CA PRO A 323 2.28 53.67 6.40
C PRO A 323 3.62 53.31 5.72
N LEU A 324 3.68 52.10 5.17
CA LEU A 324 4.74 51.60 4.31
C LEU A 324 4.87 52.46 3.05
N ILE A 325 5.97 53.21 2.95
CA ILE A 325 6.39 53.92 1.75
C ILE A 325 7.05 52.92 0.79
N LEU A 326 6.43 52.67 -0.36
CA LEU A 326 7.12 52.13 -1.53
C LEU A 326 7.75 53.30 -2.28
N LYS A 327 9.07 53.50 -2.10
CA LYS A 327 9.88 54.38 -2.93
C LYS A 327 9.87 53.86 -4.38
N GLN A 328 9.56 54.74 -5.32
CA GLN A 328 9.93 54.56 -6.73
C GLN A 328 11.39 54.96 -6.90
N ASP A 329 12.25 53.97 -7.16
CA ASP A 329 13.55 54.23 -7.77
C ASP A 329 13.36 54.58 -9.25
N VAL A 330 13.96 55.70 -9.64
CA VAL A 330 14.02 56.21 -11.01
C VAL A 330 14.86 55.27 -11.87
N GLN A 331 14.35 55.01 -13.07
CA GLN A 331 14.78 54.08 -14.10
C GLN A 331 16.28 54.07 -14.45
N SER A 332 16.85 52.86 -14.65
CA SER A 332 17.99 52.62 -15.55
C SER A 332 17.49 52.03 -16.89
N PRO A 333 18.04 52.41 -18.06
CA PRO A 333 17.41 52.16 -19.37
C PRO A 333 17.51 50.72 -19.89
N TYR A 334 18.21 49.83 -19.18
CA TYR A 334 18.54 48.49 -19.69
C TYR A 334 17.48 47.42 -19.41
N HIS A 335 16.48 47.69 -18.57
CA HIS A 335 15.43 46.70 -18.25
C HIS A 335 14.23 46.69 -19.22
N THR A 336 14.11 47.73 -20.04
CA THR A 336 13.00 47.92 -20.99
C THR A 336 13.07 47.00 -22.22
N GLN A 337 14.25 46.49 -22.57
CA GLN A 337 14.41 45.54 -23.69
C GLN A 337 14.04 44.10 -23.32
N THR A 338 14.26 43.68 -22.06
CA THR A 338 13.97 42.32 -21.60
C THR A 338 12.47 42.05 -21.49
N LEU A 339 11.68 43.06 -21.09
CA LEU A 339 10.22 42.99 -21.02
C LEU A 339 9.54 43.00 -22.39
N TYR A 340 10.10 43.71 -23.37
CA TYR A 340 9.58 43.71 -24.75
C TYR A 340 9.70 42.32 -25.41
N ARG A 341 10.84 41.64 -25.20
CA ARG A 341 11.06 40.26 -25.68
C ARG A 341 10.12 39.26 -25.01
N SER A 342 9.89 39.40 -23.71
CA SER A 342 9.01 38.51 -22.94
C SER A 342 7.53 38.63 -23.36
N CYS A 343 7.04 39.82 -23.73
CA CYS A 343 5.68 40.01 -24.25
C CYS A 343 5.48 39.48 -25.67
N GLU A 344 6.47 39.60 -26.57
CA GLU A 344 6.40 38.97 -27.91
C GLU A 344 6.47 37.44 -27.83
N GLU A 345 7.31 36.90 -26.94
CA GLU A 345 7.42 35.46 -26.71
C GLU A 345 6.13 34.87 -26.09
N THR A 346 5.50 35.53 -25.12
CA THR A 346 4.22 35.07 -24.54
C THR A 346 3.03 35.20 -25.48
N LEU A 347 2.95 36.25 -26.31
CA LEU A 347 1.89 36.38 -27.33
C LEU A 347 2.04 35.33 -28.46
N SER A 348 3.27 34.97 -28.85
CA SER A 348 3.52 33.89 -29.81
C SER A 348 3.14 32.51 -29.26
N SER A 349 3.47 32.23 -27.99
CA SER A 349 3.14 31.01 -27.26
C SER A 349 1.62 30.81 -27.05
N TRP A 350 0.85 31.89 -26.86
CA TRP A 350 -0.60 31.81 -26.67
C TRP A 350 -1.35 31.61 -27.99
N SER A 351 -0.81 32.12 -29.10
CA SER A 351 -1.39 31.91 -30.43
C SER A 351 -1.35 30.44 -30.90
N SER A 352 -0.38 29.65 -30.42
CA SER A 352 -0.25 28.22 -30.71
C SER A 352 -1.06 27.30 -29.78
N SER A 353 -1.69 27.83 -28.73
CA SER A 353 -2.31 27.02 -27.65
C SER A 353 -3.85 26.96 -27.71
N PHE A 354 -4.48 27.78 -28.56
CA PHE A 354 -5.94 27.91 -28.66
C PHE A 354 -6.42 27.77 -30.11
N LEU A 355 -6.25 26.58 -30.68
CA LEU A 355 -7.11 26.08 -31.77
C LEU A 355 -7.73 24.75 -31.30
N PRO A 356 -9.06 24.59 -31.37
CA PRO A 356 -9.71 23.36 -30.94
C PRO A 356 -9.46 22.26 -31.98
N GLN A 357 -8.64 21.26 -31.64
CA GLN A 357 -8.68 19.97 -32.34
C GLN A 357 -9.92 19.21 -31.86
N SER A 358 -11.04 19.42 -32.57
CA SER A 358 -12.20 18.56 -32.52
C SER A 358 -11.90 17.22 -33.20
N CYS A 359 -12.21 16.12 -32.50
CA CYS A 359 -12.35 14.76 -33.04
C CYS A 359 -13.08 14.72 -34.38
N TRP A 360 -12.52 14.02 -35.38
CA TRP A 360 -13.23 13.19 -36.36
C TRP A 360 -12.36 11.98 -36.75
N GLU A 361 -13.02 10.84 -36.93
CA GLU A 361 -12.55 9.44 -37.05
C GLU A 361 -11.69 9.12 -38.29
N LYS A 362 -10.80 8.10 -38.18
CA LYS A 362 -10.72 6.89 -39.02
C LYS A 362 -9.40 6.12 -38.81
N HIS A 363 -9.44 5.04 -38.02
CA HIS A 363 -9.19 3.64 -38.42
C HIS A 363 -9.17 2.71 -37.21
#